data_AF-A0A3Q3MEZ1-F1
#
_entry.id   AF-A0A3Q3MEZ1-F1
#
_cell.length_a   1.000
_cell.length_b   1.000
_cell.length_c   1.000
_cell.angle_alpha   90.00
_cell.angle_beta   90.00
_cell.angle_gamma   90.00
#
_symmetry.space_group_name_H-M   'P 1'
#
loop_
_entity.id
_entity.type
_entity.pdbx_description
1 polymer ?
#
loop_
_entity_poly.entity_id
_entity_poly.type
_entity_poly.pdbx_seq_one_letter_code
_entity_poly.pdbx_strand_id
1 'polypeptide(L)'
;MWSVVMGFWQPVTNLREYISQNPPVVTFFLCLFTLAFSFIYLSYYSYTHTLPNPDKAKDWNYLLSSLSQLQLCVKVNESSSELFSPVPFHLMEQGKDRETLVNFTKTSSVTHLHVKVPLVVTTSSAGGSLKDLGLHTTLRASQLLFGGNEIVNVTLELLSENNTHSCLTISAPKDLLPLSLLPPACPASEKNISFLHVEASDQFSTGSKTCYNLQSKNDPTLTVMLTQEEQSVAVRHLLEVSLWLLGVCFILCLVASFTDSHIHRYHWSGLDQQNEPFINS
;
A
#
# COMPACT_ATOMS: atom_id res chain seq x y z
N MET A 1 18.87 -29.57 47.60
CA MET A 1 17.94 -29.45 46.45
C MET A 1 16.69 -28.61 46.74
N TRP A 2 16.54 -28.00 47.93
CA TRP A 2 15.39 -27.16 48.29
C TRP A 2 15.68 -25.64 48.28
N SER A 3 16.95 -25.21 48.39
CA SER A 3 17.31 -23.78 48.33
C SER A 3 17.27 -23.16 46.93
N VAL A 4 17.36 -23.96 45.86
CA VAL A 4 17.38 -23.45 44.48
C VAL A 4 15.97 -23.01 44.02
N VAL A 5 14.93 -23.65 44.55
CA VAL A 5 13.53 -23.32 44.20
C VAL A 5 13.11 -22.01 44.87
N MET A 6 13.58 -21.71 46.08
CA MET A 6 13.22 -20.47 46.79
C MET A 6 13.82 -19.21 46.15
N GLY A 7 15.04 -19.30 45.60
CA GLY A 7 15.69 -18.17 44.93
C GLY A 7 15.05 -17.72 43.61
N PHE A 8 14.30 -18.60 42.94
CA PHE A 8 13.57 -18.27 41.70
C PHE A 8 12.19 -17.62 41.95
N TRP A 9 11.64 -17.77 43.16
CA TRP A 9 10.30 -17.28 43.50
C TRP A 9 10.31 -15.91 44.18
N GLN A 10 11.39 -15.55 44.88
CA GLN A 10 11.59 -14.21 45.44
C GLN A 10 11.51 -13.07 44.40
N PRO A 11 12.07 -13.19 43.19
CA PRO A 11 11.91 -12.17 42.16
C PRO A 11 10.44 -11.99 41.71
N VAL A 12 9.67 -13.08 41.67
CA VAL A 12 8.27 -13.07 41.19
C VAL A 12 7.34 -12.45 42.23
N THR A 13 7.56 -12.71 43.52
CA THR A 13 6.78 -12.10 44.61
C THR A 13 7.03 -10.60 44.70
N ASN A 14 8.29 -10.18 44.52
CA ASN A 14 8.72 -8.79 44.53
C ASN A 14 8.15 -8.00 43.33
N LEU A 15 8.15 -8.60 42.14
CA LEU A 15 7.52 -8.03 40.95
C LEU A 15 6.01 -7.81 41.17
N ARG A 16 5.33 -8.78 41.80
CA ARG A 16 3.88 -8.71 42.06
C ARG A 16 3.52 -7.58 43.04
N GLU A 17 4.33 -7.36 44.06
CA GLU A 17 4.12 -6.26 45.01
C GLU A 17 4.34 -4.90 44.34
N TYR A 18 5.42 -4.76 43.55
CA TYR A 18 5.69 -3.55 42.76
C TYR A 18 4.59 -3.25 41.74
N ILE A 19 4.05 -4.29 41.07
CA ILE A 19 2.94 -4.16 40.12
C ILE A 19 1.69 -3.59 40.80
N SER A 20 1.44 -3.99 42.05
CA SER A 20 0.27 -3.56 42.82
C SER A 20 0.41 -2.14 43.33
N GLN A 21 1.64 -1.70 43.62
CA GLN A 21 1.92 -0.36 44.15
C GLN A 21 2.07 0.72 43.07
N ASN A 22 2.46 0.37 41.82
CA ASN A 22 2.75 1.34 40.76
C ASN A 22 2.01 1.06 39.42
N PRO A 23 0.66 1.08 39.39
CA PRO A 23 -0.13 0.69 38.22
C PRO A 23 0.23 1.45 36.91
N PRO A 24 0.43 2.79 36.90
CA PRO A 24 0.77 3.51 35.67
C PRO A 24 2.12 3.10 35.07
N VAL A 25 3.10 2.79 35.92
CA VAL A 25 4.46 2.41 35.49
C VAL A 25 4.44 1.04 34.82
N VAL A 26 3.64 0.11 35.34
CA VAL A 26 3.46 -1.22 34.76
C VAL A 26 2.84 -1.13 33.38
N THR A 27 1.76 -0.34 33.23
CA THR A 27 1.11 -0.16 31.92
C THR A 27 2.09 0.46 30.92
N PHE A 28 2.82 1.51 31.32
CA PHE A 28 3.85 2.12 30.48
C PHE A 28 4.91 1.13 30.03
N PHE A 29 5.45 0.33 30.95
CA PHE A 29 6.41 -0.74 30.65
C PHE A 29 5.86 -1.74 29.62
N LEU A 30 4.63 -2.23 29.83
CA LEU A 30 4.00 -3.17 28.92
C LEU A 30 3.80 -2.55 27.52
N CYS A 31 3.42 -1.29 27.44
CA CYS A 31 3.30 -0.57 26.16
C CYS A 31 4.65 -0.43 25.44
N LEU A 32 5.73 -0.06 26.15
CA LEU A 32 7.06 0.03 25.54
C LEU A 32 7.54 -1.34 25.07
N PHE A 33 7.30 -2.38 25.87
CA PHE A 33 7.67 -3.75 25.55
C PHE A 33 6.92 -4.25 24.31
N THR A 34 5.59 -4.13 24.27
CA THR A 34 4.81 -4.53 23.09
C THR A 34 5.18 -3.74 21.84
N LEU A 35 5.48 -2.45 21.97
CA LEU A 35 5.97 -1.62 20.87
C LEU A 35 7.32 -2.12 20.34
N ALA A 36 8.26 -2.46 21.23
CA ALA A 36 9.56 -2.99 20.83
C ALA A 36 9.44 -4.31 20.05
N PHE A 37 8.63 -5.26 20.54
CA PHE A 37 8.35 -6.51 19.82
C PHE A 37 7.67 -6.27 18.47
N SER A 38 6.74 -5.30 18.42
CA SER A 38 6.08 -4.94 17.16
C SER A 38 7.08 -4.41 16.13
N PHE A 39 8.05 -3.58 16.55
CA PHE A 39 9.11 -3.09 15.67
C PHE A 39 10.07 -4.19 15.23
N ILE A 40 10.41 -5.15 16.10
CA ILE A 40 11.23 -6.31 15.72
C ILE A 40 10.49 -7.17 14.69
N TYR A 41 9.20 -7.44 14.92
CA TYR A 41 8.39 -8.21 13.98
C TYR A 41 8.26 -7.49 12.63
N LEU A 42 8.00 -6.18 12.64
CA LEU A 42 7.93 -5.38 11.43
C LEU A 42 9.28 -5.32 10.70
N SER A 43 10.39 -5.29 11.44
CA SER A 43 11.75 -5.39 10.86
C SER A 43 11.96 -6.71 10.15
N TYR A 44 11.60 -7.82 10.79
CA TYR A 44 11.71 -9.16 10.20
C TYR A 44 10.82 -9.32 8.95
N TYR A 45 9.58 -8.83 9.03
CA TYR A 45 8.67 -8.84 7.90
C TYR A 45 9.23 -8.00 6.74
N SER A 46 9.68 -6.78 7.02
CA SER A 46 10.27 -5.88 6.02
C SER A 46 11.57 -6.43 5.46
N TYR A 47 12.33 -7.24 6.18
CA TYR A 47 13.53 -7.87 5.64
C TYR A 47 13.20 -9.02 4.67
N THR A 48 12.10 -9.73 4.90
CA THR A 48 11.73 -10.94 4.13
C THR A 48 10.83 -10.66 2.95
N HIS A 49 10.07 -9.57 2.99
CA HIS A 49 9.11 -9.19 1.96
C HIS A 49 9.52 -7.87 1.32
N THR A 50 9.54 -7.80 0.00
CA THR A 50 9.72 -6.54 -0.71
C THR A 50 8.48 -5.68 -0.54
N LEU A 51 8.66 -4.44 -0.11
CA LEU A 51 7.57 -3.51 0.19
C LEU A 51 7.41 -2.47 -0.95
N PRO A 52 6.18 -2.03 -1.25
CA PRO A 52 5.94 -0.93 -2.19
C PRO A 52 6.62 0.36 -1.74
N ASN A 53 7.15 1.13 -2.69
CA ASN A 53 7.73 2.43 -2.41
C ASN A 53 6.62 3.48 -2.15
N PRO A 54 6.52 4.06 -0.94
CA PRO A 54 5.46 5.01 -0.59
C PRO A 54 5.62 6.37 -1.29
N ASP A 55 6.81 6.72 -1.77
CA ASP A 55 7.08 8.00 -2.45
C ASP A 55 6.60 8.00 -3.90
N LYS A 56 6.26 6.81 -4.44
CA LYS A 56 5.74 6.64 -5.80
C LYS A 56 4.22 6.49 -5.77
N ALA A 57 3.53 7.60 -5.53
CA ALA A 57 2.07 7.63 -5.45
C ALA A 57 1.32 7.34 -6.77
N LYS A 58 2.02 7.34 -7.92
CA LYS A 58 1.42 7.12 -9.25
C LYS A 58 1.85 5.77 -9.81
N ASP A 59 1.06 4.76 -9.51
CA ASP A 59 1.25 3.37 -9.91
C ASP A 59 0.11 2.93 -10.85
N TRP A 60 0.41 2.04 -11.79
CA TRP A 60 -0.58 1.35 -12.62
C TRP A 60 -1.58 0.55 -11.80
N ASN A 61 -1.16 -0.11 -10.72
CA ASN A 61 -2.13 -0.84 -9.88
C ASN A 61 -3.20 0.10 -9.29
N TYR A 62 -2.79 1.31 -8.91
CA TYR A 62 -3.71 2.33 -8.43
C TYR A 62 -4.62 2.85 -9.57
N LEU A 63 -4.05 3.13 -10.75
CA LEU A 63 -4.80 3.50 -11.96
C LEU A 63 -5.87 2.46 -12.27
N LEU A 64 -5.47 1.19 -12.40
CA LEU A 64 -6.36 0.10 -12.77
C LEU A 64 -7.41 -0.16 -11.68
N SER A 65 -7.05 0.01 -10.41
CA SER A 65 -8.00 -0.07 -9.31
C SER A 65 -9.01 1.08 -9.30
N SER A 66 -8.63 2.29 -9.71
CA SER A 66 -9.59 3.40 -9.85
C SER A 66 -10.54 3.16 -11.03
N LEU A 67 -10.03 2.65 -12.16
CA LEU A 67 -10.84 2.25 -13.30
C LEU A 67 -11.83 1.14 -12.94
N SER A 68 -11.45 0.18 -12.10
CA SER A 68 -12.34 -0.92 -11.70
C SER A 68 -13.50 -0.50 -10.79
N GLN A 69 -13.44 0.68 -10.19
CA GLN A 69 -14.56 1.26 -9.45
C GLN A 69 -15.62 1.89 -10.37
N LEU A 70 -15.28 2.13 -11.64
CA LEU A 70 -16.17 2.73 -12.63
C LEU A 70 -16.95 1.66 -13.40
N GLN A 71 -18.20 1.97 -13.75
CA GLN A 71 -18.97 1.24 -14.76
C GLN A 71 -18.96 2.00 -16.07
N LEU A 72 -18.71 1.31 -17.18
CA LEU A 72 -18.79 1.88 -18.51
C LEU A 72 -20.14 1.53 -19.13
N CYS A 73 -21.02 2.51 -19.35
CA CYS A 73 -22.38 2.27 -19.84
C CYS A 73 -22.61 2.89 -21.22
N VAL A 74 -23.41 2.23 -22.05
CA VAL A 74 -23.79 2.76 -23.36
C VAL A 74 -24.75 3.94 -23.21
N LYS A 75 -24.48 5.03 -23.92
CA LYS A 75 -25.34 6.22 -23.97
C LYS A 75 -26.60 5.92 -24.81
N VAL A 76 -27.79 6.09 -24.23
CA VAL A 76 -29.07 5.69 -24.86
C VAL A 76 -29.56 6.69 -25.93
N ASN A 77 -28.96 7.88 -26.05
CA ASN A 77 -29.54 8.99 -26.82
C ASN A 77 -28.85 9.33 -28.15
N GLU A 78 -27.95 8.49 -28.67
CA GLU A 78 -27.45 8.65 -30.03
C GLU A 78 -27.74 7.36 -30.80
N SER A 79 -28.80 7.42 -31.60
CA SER A 79 -29.19 6.40 -32.57
C SER A 79 -28.19 6.37 -33.73
N SER A 80 -26.97 5.92 -33.46
CA SER A 80 -26.01 5.36 -34.40
C SER A 80 -24.80 4.96 -33.58
N SER A 81 -24.56 3.66 -33.42
CA SER A 81 -23.23 3.16 -33.09
C SER A 81 -22.28 3.63 -34.20
N GLU A 82 -21.64 4.78 -34.03
CA GLU A 82 -20.53 5.17 -34.88
C GLU A 82 -19.35 4.27 -34.52
N LEU A 83 -19.25 3.15 -35.23
CA LEU A 83 -18.02 2.36 -35.27
C LEU A 83 -16.93 3.24 -35.88
N PHE A 84 -15.99 3.68 -35.06
CA PHE A 84 -14.76 4.29 -35.55
C PHE A 84 -13.70 3.22 -35.82
N SER A 85 -12.94 3.38 -36.90
CA SER A 85 -11.72 2.61 -37.17
C SER A 85 -10.52 3.50 -36.82
N PRO A 86 -9.54 3.04 -36.01
CA PRO A 86 -8.39 3.85 -35.63
C PRO A 86 -7.37 3.93 -36.79
N VAL A 87 -6.83 5.12 -36.98
CA VAL A 87 -5.69 5.39 -37.87
C VAL A 87 -4.43 4.67 -37.33
N PRO A 88 -3.64 3.96 -38.16
CA PRO A 88 -2.48 3.19 -37.68
C PRO A 88 -1.39 4.03 -37.01
N PHE A 89 -0.87 3.54 -35.89
CA PHE A 89 0.15 4.14 -35.02
C PHE A 89 1.57 4.28 -35.62
N HIS A 90 1.77 4.08 -36.93
CA HIS A 90 3.10 3.94 -37.53
C HIS A 90 3.82 5.24 -37.95
N LEU A 91 3.39 6.43 -37.49
CA LEU A 91 3.94 7.72 -37.97
C LEU A 91 4.69 8.57 -36.93
N MET A 92 5.03 8.06 -35.74
CA MET A 92 5.75 8.86 -34.73
C MET A 92 7.02 8.24 -34.13
N GLU A 93 7.59 7.22 -34.77
CA GLU A 93 8.91 6.67 -34.40
C GLU A 93 10.01 7.12 -35.38
N GLN A 94 10.03 8.39 -35.78
CA GLN A 94 11.15 8.96 -36.52
C GLN A 94 11.32 10.44 -36.18
N GLY A 95 12.09 10.71 -35.13
CA GLY A 95 12.37 12.08 -34.70
C GLY A 95 13.28 12.17 -33.48
N LYS A 96 14.34 11.35 -33.43
CA LYS A 96 15.45 11.54 -32.49
C LYS A 96 16.57 12.24 -33.25
N ASP A 97 16.86 13.48 -32.85
CA ASP A 97 18.17 14.17 -32.86
C ASP A 97 18.02 15.69 -33.09
N ARG A 98 17.96 16.46 -31.99
CA ARG A 98 18.77 17.69 -31.84
C ARG A 98 18.59 18.30 -30.44
N GLU A 99 19.67 18.30 -29.68
CA GLU A 99 19.85 19.13 -28.51
C GLU A 99 19.88 20.61 -28.91
N THR A 100 19.04 21.44 -28.29
CA THR A 100 19.38 22.85 -28.03
C THR A 100 18.56 23.36 -26.85
N LEU A 101 19.28 23.63 -25.76
CA LEU A 101 18.90 24.36 -24.55
C LEU A 101 18.15 25.65 -24.90
N VAL A 102 16.86 25.80 -24.56
CA VAL A 102 16.21 27.07 -24.14
C VAL A 102 14.91 26.81 -23.36
N ASN A 103 14.90 27.26 -22.10
CA ASN A 103 13.83 27.70 -21.20
C ASN A 103 12.48 26.94 -21.08
N PHE A 104 12.25 26.44 -19.87
CA PHE A 104 10.98 25.97 -19.33
C PHE A 104 9.84 26.96 -19.58
N THR A 105 9.01 26.65 -20.56
CA THR A 105 7.60 27.06 -20.60
C THR A 105 6.78 25.79 -20.46
N LYS A 106 5.94 25.70 -19.43
CA LYS A 106 5.14 24.53 -19.08
C LYS A 106 4.04 24.28 -20.12
N THR A 107 4.41 23.76 -21.28
CA THR A 107 3.49 23.14 -22.23
C THR A 107 3.42 21.66 -21.89
N SER A 108 2.37 21.26 -21.19
CA SER A 108 2.09 19.85 -20.87
C SER A 108 1.87 19.08 -22.17
N SER A 109 2.94 18.48 -22.72
CA SER A 109 2.84 17.61 -23.88
C SER A 109 1.96 16.41 -23.53
N VAL A 110 0.86 16.22 -24.24
CA VAL A 110 0.00 15.03 -24.12
C VAL A 110 0.82 13.80 -24.50
N THR A 111 0.71 12.74 -23.70
CA THR A 111 1.36 11.45 -23.96
C THR A 111 0.30 10.38 -24.18
N HIS A 112 0.54 9.56 -25.20
CA HIS A 112 -0.31 8.45 -25.57
C HIS A 112 0.43 7.16 -25.22
N LEU A 113 -0.19 6.31 -24.39
CA LEU A 113 0.34 5.00 -24.03
C LEU A 113 -0.63 3.93 -24.51
N HIS A 114 -0.10 2.88 -25.14
CA HIS A 114 -0.87 1.70 -25.55
C HIS A 114 -0.20 0.46 -24.97
N VAL A 115 -0.79 -0.09 -23.90
CA VAL A 115 -0.14 -1.07 -23.03
C VAL A 115 -1.09 -2.19 -22.63
N LYS A 116 -0.54 -3.39 -22.42
CA LYS A 116 -1.28 -4.57 -21.97
C LYS A 116 -1.38 -4.58 -20.46
N VAL A 117 -2.60 -4.65 -19.93
CA VAL A 117 -2.88 -4.54 -18.48
C VAL A 117 -3.75 -5.69 -17.97
N PRO A 118 -3.63 -6.07 -16.67
CA PRO A 118 -4.44 -7.10 -16.03
C PRO A 118 -5.83 -6.57 -15.63
N LEU A 119 -6.61 -6.18 -16.64
CA LEU A 119 -7.97 -5.67 -16.51
C LEU A 119 -8.95 -6.60 -17.23
N VAL A 120 -9.93 -7.12 -16.51
CA VAL A 120 -10.99 -8.00 -17.02
C VAL A 120 -12.27 -7.21 -17.16
N VAL A 121 -12.95 -7.38 -18.30
CA VAL A 121 -14.22 -6.72 -18.58
C VAL A 121 -15.34 -7.74 -18.54
N THR A 122 -16.39 -7.44 -17.78
CA THR A 122 -17.61 -8.26 -17.73
C THR A 122 -18.82 -7.41 -18.10
N THR A 123 -19.78 -8.00 -18.81
CA THR A 123 -21.03 -7.31 -19.18
C THR A 123 -22.13 -7.65 -18.18
N SER A 124 -23.01 -6.69 -17.88
CA SER A 124 -24.21 -6.91 -17.07
C SER A 124 -25.25 -7.81 -17.78
N SER A 125 -25.16 -7.95 -19.11
CA SER A 125 -26.06 -8.79 -19.90
C SER A 125 -25.45 -10.17 -20.17
N ALA A 126 -26.17 -11.25 -19.85
CA ALA A 126 -25.64 -12.61 -19.78
C ALA A 126 -25.32 -13.31 -21.14
N GLY A 127 -25.01 -12.57 -22.22
CA GLY A 127 -24.84 -13.20 -23.54
C GLY A 127 -24.09 -12.44 -24.63
N GLY A 128 -23.45 -11.30 -24.35
CA GLY A 128 -22.70 -10.55 -25.36
C GLY A 128 -21.31 -11.15 -25.65
N SER A 129 -20.98 -11.39 -26.92
CA SER A 129 -19.60 -11.69 -27.33
C SER A 129 -18.75 -10.43 -27.16
N LEU A 130 -17.82 -10.45 -26.20
CA LEU A 130 -16.91 -9.34 -25.89
C LEU A 130 -15.63 -9.35 -26.75
N LYS A 131 -15.55 -10.24 -27.74
CA LYS A 131 -14.37 -10.39 -28.59
C LYS A 131 -14.32 -9.25 -29.61
N ASP A 132 -13.14 -8.69 -29.82
CA ASP A 132 -12.88 -7.68 -30.86
C ASP A 132 -13.75 -6.40 -30.68
N LEU A 133 -14.05 -6.08 -29.42
CA LEU A 133 -14.74 -4.86 -28.99
C LEU A 133 -13.74 -3.90 -28.33
N GLY A 134 -13.82 -2.63 -28.72
CA GLY A 134 -13.12 -1.51 -28.11
C GLY A 134 -14.12 -0.61 -27.38
N LEU A 135 -13.86 -0.29 -26.11
CA LEU A 135 -14.67 0.65 -25.32
C LEU A 135 -13.91 1.97 -25.23
N HIS A 136 -14.48 3.04 -25.79
CA HIS A 136 -13.88 4.38 -25.73
C HIS A 136 -14.65 5.27 -24.76
N THR A 137 -13.95 5.90 -23.84
CA THR A 137 -14.53 6.83 -22.87
C THR A 137 -13.60 8.01 -22.59
N THR A 138 -14.17 9.09 -22.08
CA THR A 138 -13.44 10.28 -21.64
C THR A 138 -13.70 10.50 -20.16
N LEU A 139 -12.63 10.55 -19.38
CA LEU A 139 -12.66 10.66 -17.91
C LEU A 139 -12.04 11.97 -17.46
N ARG A 140 -12.37 12.38 -16.23
CA ARG A 140 -11.62 13.43 -15.54
C ARG A 140 -10.47 12.80 -14.77
N ALA A 141 -9.30 13.44 -14.73
CA ALA A 141 -8.16 12.99 -13.93
C ALA A 141 -8.51 12.75 -12.45
N SER A 142 -9.44 13.54 -11.87
CA SER A 142 -9.95 13.33 -10.52
C SER A 142 -10.70 12.02 -10.32
N GLN A 143 -11.38 11.50 -11.35
CA GLN A 143 -12.08 10.20 -11.30
C GLN A 143 -11.08 9.03 -11.30
N LEU A 144 -9.90 9.24 -11.88
CA LEU A 144 -8.78 8.28 -11.85
C LEU A 144 -7.86 8.48 -10.63
N LEU A 145 -8.30 9.29 -9.66
CA LEU A 145 -7.55 9.63 -8.46
C LEU A 145 -6.14 10.22 -8.73
N PHE A 146 -5.91 10.76 -9.93
CA PHE A 146 -4.67 11.45 -10.30
C PHE A 146 -4.61 12.90 -9.84
N GLY A 147 -5.73 13.41 -9.34
CA GLY A 147 -5.89 14.82 -8.99
C GLY A 147 -6.00 15.70 -10.24
N GLY A 148 -6.65 16.86 -10.09
CA GLY A 148 -6.85 17.80 -11.19
C GLY A 148 -8.09 17.56 -12.03
N ASN A 149 -8.41 18.54 -12.87
CA ASN A 149 -9.65 18.58 -13.67
C ASN A 149 -9.41 18.31 -15.16
N GLU A 150 -8.22 17.85 -15.52
CA GLU A 150 -7.80 17.56 -16.89
C GLU A 150 -8.58 16.36 -17.45
N ILE A 151 -8.79 16.37 -18.77
CA ILE A 151 -9.51 15.31 -19.47
C ILE A 151 -8.52 14.22 -19.88
N VAL A 152 -8.89 12.98 -19.64
CA VAL A 152 -8.11 11.78 -19.94
C VAL A 152 -8.94 10.90 -20.87
N ASN A 153 -8.41 10.61 -22.06
CA ASN A 153 -9.08 9.71 -22.98
C ASN A 153 -8.60 8.29 -22.73
N VAL A 154 -9.55 7.37 -22.57
CA VAL A 154 -9.29 5.97 -22.25
C VAL A 154 -10.01 5.09 -23.26
N THR A 155 -9.25 4.21 -23.90
CA THR A 155 -9.77 3.19 -24.81
C THR A 155 -9.34 1.83 -24.32
N LEU A 156 -10.28 0.90 -24.22
CA LEU A 156 -10.04 -0.46 -23.77
C LEU A 156 -10.39 -1.44 -24.87
N GLU A 157 -9.39 -2.18 -25.36
CA GLU A 157 -9.51 -3.18 -26.42
C GLU A 157 -9.48 -4.59 -25.83
N LEU A 158 -10.53 -5.36 -26.14
CA LEU A 158 -10.72 -6.72 -25.65
C LEU A 158 -10.24 -7.72 -26.73
N LEU A 159 -8.94 -8.00 -26.71
CA LEU A 159 -8.30 -8.96 -27.62
C LEU A 159 -8.55 -10.39 -27.11
N SER A 160 -9.49 -11.10 -27.74
CA SER A 160 -9.94 -12.40 -27.29
C SER A 160 -8.92 -13.51 -27.55
N GLU A 161 -8.23 -13.94 -26.50
CA GLU A 161 -7.62 -15.29 -26.43
C GLU A 161 -7.55 -15.85 -25.00
N ASN A 162 -7.47 -14.99 -23.98
CA ASN A 162 -7.54 -15.35 -22.56
C ASN A 162 -8.03 -14.10 -21.80
N ASN A 163 -9.24 -14.12 -21.25
CA ASN A 163 -9.95 -12.95 -20.67
C ASN A 163 -9.30 -12.32 -19.42
N THR A 164 -8.01 -12.54 -19.19
CA THR A 164 -7.26 -12.06 -18.02
C THR A 164 -6.54 -10.73 -18.27
N HIS A 165 -6.30 -10.37 -19.53
CA HIS A 165 -5.61 -9.15 -19.91
C HIS A 165 -6.38 -8.42 -21.00
N SER A 166 -6.32 -7.08 -20.97
CA SER A 166 -6.91 -6.20 -21.98
C SER A 166 -5.87 -5.18 -22.44
N CYS A 167 -6.07 -4.62 -23.62
CA CYS A 167 -5.22 -3.56 -24.16
C CYS A 167 -5.80 -2.20 -23.80
N LEU A 168 -5.03 -1.42 -23.06
CA LEU A 168 -5.43 -0.10 -22.55
C LEU A 168 -4.65 0.97 -23.31
N THR A 169 -5.39 1.84 -23.98
CA THR A 169 -4.86 3.09 -24.53
C THR A 169 -5.28 4.24 -23.64
N ILE A 170 -4.31 4.98 -23.09
CA ILE A 170 -4.56 6.17 -22.26
C ILE A 170 -3.83 7.36 -22.85
N SER A 171 -4.55 8.48 -22.98
CA SER A 171 -4.02 9.74 -23.48
C SER A 171 -4.20 10.83 -22.43
N ALA A 172 -3.10 11.28 -21.84
CA ALA A 172 -3.10 12.28 -20.77
C ALA A 172 -1.79 13.07 -20.71
N PRO A 173 -1.75 14.23 -20.02
CA PRO A 173 -0.50 14.92 -19.69
C PRO A 173 0.50 14.00 -18.97
N LYS A 174 1.79 14.12 -19.32
CA LYS A 174 2.88 13.31 -18.75
C LYS A 174 2.88 13.26 -17.23
N ASP A 175 2.59 14.41 -16.60
CA ASP A 175 2.62 14.56 -15.16
C ASP A 175 1.57 13.69 -14.45
N LEU A 176 0.50 13.25 -15.14
CA LEU A 176 -0.55 12.42 -14.56
C LEU A 176 -0.31 10.91 -14.71
N LEU A 177 0.57 10.49 -15.62
CA LEU A 177 0.72 9.08 -15.98
C LEU A 177 1.78 8.36 -15.13
N PRO A 178 1.55 7.08 -14.77
CA PRO A 178 2.55 6.24 -14.12
C PRO A 178 3.64 5.82 -15.13
N LEU A 179 4.61 6.70 -15.36
CA LEU A 179 5.68 6.49 -16.34
C LEU A 179 6.93 5.77 -15.79
N SER A 180 6.96 5.45 -14.48
CA SER A 180 8.14 4.85 -13.85
C SER A 180 8.35 3.38 -14.21
N LEU A 181 7.25 2.62 -14.33
CA LEU A 181 7.23 1.24 -14.82
C LEU A 181 6.15 1.16 -15.88
N LEU A 182 6.51 0.75 -17.10
CA LEU A 182 5.54 0.60 -18.18
C LEU A 182 5.18 -0.89 -18.33
N PRO A 183 3.88 -1.23 -18.39
CA PRO A 183 3.45 -2.56 -18.76
C PRO A 183 3.91 -2.89 -20.19
N PRO A 184 3.94 -4.18 -20.56
CA PRO A 184 4.33 -4.59 -21.90
C PRO A 184 3.44 -3.96 -22.97
N ALA A 185 4.02 -3.69 -24.13
CA ALA A 185 3.28 -3.18 -25.28
C ALA A 185 2.22 -4.19 -25.73
N CYS A 186 1.09 -3.67 -26.22
CA CYS A 186 0.06 -4.49 -26.83
C CYS A 186 0.52 -5.08 -28.17
N PRO A 187 0.09 -6.30 -28.53
CA PRO A 187 0.37 -6.85 -29.84
C PRO A 187 -0.28 -5.97 -30.91
N ALA A 188 0.37 -5.88 -32.08
CA ALA A 188 -0.23 -5.22 -33.24
C ALA A 188 -1.53 -5.96 -33.61
N SER A 189 -2.67 -5.29 -33.49
CA SER A 189 -3.96 -5.89 -33.84
C SER A 189 -4.11 -5.92 -35.36
N GLU A 190 -4.09 -7.11 -35.95
CA GLU A 190 -4.48 -7.34 -37.36
C GLU A 190 -6.00 -7.40 -37.55
N LYS A 191 -6.78 -7.40 -36.45
CA LYS A 191 -8.23 -7.55 -36.47
C LYS A 191 -8.92 -6.18 -36.45
N ASN A 192 -10.02 -6.08 -37.22
CA ASN A 192 -10.91 -4.92 -37.19
C ASN A 192 -11.65 -4.88 -35.85
N ILE A 193 -11.15 -4.09 -34.90
CA ILE A 193 -11.80 -3.85 -33.61
C ILE A 193 -12.94 -2.86 -33.80
N SER A 194 -14.12 -3.20 -33.29
CA SER A 194 -15.28 -2.30 -33.28
C SER A 194 -15.24 -1.40 -32.05
N PHE A 195 -15.19 -0.08 -32.22
CA PHE A 195 -15.17 0.84 -31.08
C PHE A 195 -16.57 1.34 -30.72
N LEU A 196 -16.89 1.32 -29.43
CA LEU A 196 -18.15 1.77 -28.85
C LEU A 196 -17.89 2.88 -27.84
N HIS A 197 -18.59 4.00 -28.00
CA HIS A 197 -18.53 5.09 -27.04
C HIS A 197 -19.35 4.77 -25.79
N VAL A 198 -18.72 4.88 -24.62
CA VAL A 198 -19.33 4.57 -23.33
C VAL A 198 -19.07 5.68 -22.32
N GLU A 199 -20.06 5.94 -21.48
CA GLU A 199 -19.99 6.91 -20.40
C GLU A 199 -19.59 6.20 -19.10
N ALA A 200 -18.63 6.78 -18.37
CA ALA A 200 -18.22 6.26 -17.08
C ALA A 200 -19.14 6.78 -15.96
N SER A 201 -19.63 5.86 -15.14
CA SER A 201 -20.49 6.12 -14.00
C SER A 201 -19.87 5.56 -12.73
N ASP A 202 -19.83 6.38 -11.68
CA ASP A 202 -19.43 5.97 -10.33
C ASP A 202 -20.56 5.19 -9.62
N GLN A 203 -21.79 5.29 -10.13
CA GLN A 203 -22.96 4.65 -9.54
C GLN A 203 -23.35 3.40 -10.32
N PHE A 204 -23.46 2.28 -9.60
CA PHE A 204 -23.86 0.99 -10.15
C PHE A 204 -25.33 1.05 -10.61
N SER A 205 -25.53 1.16 -11.92
CA SER A 205 -26.86 1.33 -12.52
C SER A 205 -27.59 -0.03 -12.57
N THR A 206 -28.77 -0.10 -11.96
CA THR A 206 -29.71 -1.25 -12.06
C THR A 206 -30.73 -1.08 -13.19
N GLY A 207 -30.55 -0.09 -14.08
CA GLY A 207 -31.46 0.16 -15.21
C GLY A 207 -31.23 -0.78 -16.41
N SER A 208 -32.13 -0.76 -17.39
CA SER A 208 -32.06 -1.57 -18.63
C SER A 208 -30.93 -1.16 -19.60
N LYS A 209 -29.91 -0.43 -19.14
CA LYS A 209 -28.77 0.03 -19.96
C LYS A 209 -27.68 -1.05 -19.97
N THR A 210 -27.11 -1.32 -21.14
CA THR A 210 -25.94 -2.20 -21.25
C THR A 210 -24.74 -1.52 -20.61
N CYS A 211 -24.17 -2.14 -19.58
CA CYS A 211 -23.00 -1.64 -18.88
C CYS A 211 -21.92 -2.73 -18.79
N TYR A 212 -20.67 -2.27 -18.74
CA TYR A 212 -19.47 -3.08 -18.63
C TYR A 212 -18.80 -2.77 -17.29
N ASN A 213 -18.58 -3.81 -16.51
CA ASN A 213 -17.84 -3.77 -15.26
C ASN A 213 -16.38 -4.10 -15.52
N LEU A 214 -15.50 -3.41 -14.80
CA LEU A 214 -14.07 -3.59 -14.90
C LEU A 214 -13.57 -4.26 -13.61
N GLN A 215 -12.73 -5.28 -13.74
CA GLN A 215 -12.09 -5.96 -12.62
C GLN A 215 -10.58 -5.94 -12.81
N SER A 216 -9.89 -5.24 -11.91
CA SER A 216 -8.43 -5.16 -11.90
C SER A 216 -7.84 -6.24 -11.00
N LYS A 217 -6.78 -6.90 -11.46
CA LYS A 217 -5.96 -7.77 -10.60
C LYS A 217 -4.65 -7.04 -10.28
N ASN A 218 -4.27 -7.03 -9.00
CA ASN A 218 -3.01 -6.45 -8.57
C ASN A 218 -1.83 -7.27 -9.13
N ASP A 219 -0.90 -6.60 -9.80
CA ASP A 219 0.32 -7.18 -10.35
C ASP A 219 1.56 -6.50 -9.74
N PRO A 220 2.34 -7.21 -8.90
CA PRO A 220 3.50 -6.61 -8.23
C PRO A 220 4.59 -6.15 -9.21
N THR A 221 4.59 -6.60 -10.46
CA THR A 221 5.56 -6.14 -11.47
C THR A 221 5.30 -4.72 -11.96
N LEU A 222 4.10 -4.19 -11.71
CA LEU A 222 3.71 -2.84 -12.09
C LEU A 222 3.92 -1.81 -10.97
N THR A 223 4.12 -2.27 -9.74
CA THR A 223 4.41 -1.42 -8.59
C THR A 223 5.90 -1.20 -8.43
N VAL A 224 6.31 0.06 -8.23
CA VAL A 224 7.69 0.37 -7.86
C VAL A 224 7.90 -0.09 -6.43
N MET A 225 8.72 -1.12 -6.27
CA MET A 225 9.10 -1.64 -4.96
C MET A 225 10.28 -0.85 -4.39
N LEU A 226 10.41 -0.81 -3.06
CA LEU A 226 11.62 -0.33 -2.40
C LEU A 226 12.83 -1.16 -2.82
N THR A 227 13.97 -0.50 -3.02
CA THR A 227 15.21 -1.23 -3.28
C THR A 227 15.69 -1.92 -1.99
N GLN A 228 16.57 -2.92 -2.15
CA GLN A 228 17.13 -3.63 -1.01
C GLN A 228 17.92 -2.69 -0.07
N GLU A 229 18.56 -1.67 -0.63
CA GLU A 229 19.30 -0.66 0.10
C GLU A 229 18.35 0.21 0.93
N GLU A 230 17.29 0.76 0.33
CA GLU A 230 16.28 1.57 1.02
C GLU A 230 15.62 0.79 2.16
N GLN A 231 15.25 -0.47 1.86
CA GLN A 231 14.64 -1.38 2.83
C GLN A 231 15.60 -1.70 3.98
N SER A 232 16.88 -1.90 3.71
CA SER A 232 17.89 -2.18 4.74
C SER A 232 18.07 -1.02 5.71
N VAL A 233 17.98 0.22 5.22
CA VAL A 233 18.05 1.43 6.04
C VAL A 233 16.83 1.50 6.98
N ALA A 234 15.62 1.27 6.45
CA ALA A 234 14.42 1.22 7.27
C ALA A 234 14.51 0.14 8.36
N VAL A 235 14.85 -1.10 7.99
CA VAL A 235 15.02 -2.22 8.94
C VAL A 235 16.04 -1.89 10.02
N ARG A 236 17.18 -1.30 9.64
CA ARG A 236 18.21 -0.89 10.59
C ARG A 236 17.67 0.12 11.62
N HIS A 237 16.91 1.13 11.17
CA HIS A 237 16.31 2.11 12.07
C HIS A 237 15.26 1.49 13.00
N LEU A 238 14.40 0.61 12.50
CA LEU A 238 13.41 -0.08 13.34
C LEU A 238 14.11 -0.93 14.42
N LEU A 239 15.16 -1.66 14.06
CA LEU A 239 15.93 -2.45 15.01
C LEU A 239 16.65 -1.57 16.04
N GLU A 240 17.28 -0.48 15.62
CA GLU A 240 17.94 0.46 16.52
C GLU A 240 16.95 1.03 17.55
N VAL A 241 15.79 1.52 17.10
CA VAL A 241 14.74 2.02 18.01
C VAL A 241 14.24 0.91 18.93
N SER A 242 14.06 -0.32 18.44
CA SER A 242 13.64 -1.44 19.27
C SER A 242 14.67 -1.76 20.37
N LEU A 243 15.96 -1.67 20.08
CA LEU A 243 17.04 -1.88 21.05
C LEU A 243 17.03 -0.78 22.12
N TRP A 244 16.82 0.48 21.74
CA TRP A 244 16.65 1.58 22.70
C TRP A 244 15.44 1.36 23.62
N LEU A 245 14.30 0.95 23.06
CA LEU A 245 13.10 0.64 23.83
C LEU A 245 13.33 -0.52 24.82
N LEU A 246 13.96 -1.60 24.38
CA LEU A 246 14.32 -2.73 25.25
C LEU A 246 15.33 -2.32 26.33
N GLY A 247 16.27 -1.44 26.01
CA GLY A 247 17.20 -0.84 26.98
C GLY A 247 16.46 -0.07 28.07
N VAL A 248 15.49 0.77 27.71
CA VAL A 248 14.63 1.48 28.67
C VAL A 248 13.86 0.50 29.54
N CYS A 249 13.25 -0.54 28.95
CA CYS A 249 12.57 -1.60 29.69
C CYS A 249 13.51 -2.30 30.70
N PHE A 250 14.73 -2.61 30.29
CA PHE A 250 15.73 -3.23 31.16
C PHE A 250 16.11 -2.33 32.35
N ILE A 251 16.33 -1.03 32.11
CA ILE A 251 16.62 -0.07 33.17
C ILE A 251 15.44 0.03 34.15
N LEU A 252 14.20 0.08 33.66
CA LEU A 252 13.00 0.08 34.52
C LEU A 252 12.95 -1.18 35.40
N CYS A 253 13.27 -2.35 34.86
CA CYS A 253 13.35 -3.59 35.63
C CYS A 253 14.44 -3.54 36.71
N LEU A 254 15.61 -2.96 36.41
CA LEU A 254 16.69 -2.80 37.39
C LEU A 254 16.27 -1.86 38.52
N VAL A 255 15.70 -0.69 38.20
CA VAL A 255 15.25 0.28 39.19
C VAL A 255 14.18 -0.31 40.10
N ALA A 256 13.20 -1.04 39.54
CA ALA A 256 12.18 -1.75 40.32
C ALA A 256 12.82 -2.79 41.26
N SER A 257 13.81 -3.55 40.77
CA SER A 257 14.50 -4.57 41.57
C SER A 257 15.33 -3.97 42.72
N PHE A 258 16.04 -2.86 42.47
CA PHE A 258 16.86 -2.20 43.49
C PHE A 258 16.04 -1.46 44.54
N THR A 259 14.95 -0.78 44.15
CA THR A 259 14.09 -0.06 45.10
C THR A 259 13.41 -1.00 46.09
N ASP A 260 12.91 -2.15 45.62
CA ASP A 260 12.29 -3.15 46.48
C ASP A 260 13.32 -3.81 47.43
N SER A 261 14.55 -4.07 46.96
CA SER A 261 15.63 -4.58 47.81
C SER A 261 16.01 -3.62 48.95
N HIS A 262 15.91 -2.30 48.72
CA HIS A 262 16.16 -1.28 49.75
C HIS A 262 15.02 -1.22 50.77
N ILE A 263 13.77 -1.19 50.31
CA ILE A 263 12.59 -1.17 51.19
C ILE A 263 12.57 -2.40 52.10
N HIS A 264 12.86 -3.58 51.54
CA HIS A 264 12.88 -4.80 52.34
C HIS A 264 14.01 -4.79 53.39
N ARG A 265 15.20 -4.25 53.06
CA ARG A 265 16.31 -4.08 54.01
C ARG A 265 15.95 -3.15 55.17
N TYR A 266 15.31 -2.02 54.90
CA TYR A 266 14.89 -1.09 55.96
C TYR A 266 13.83 -1.70 56.89
N HIS A 267 12.89 -2.49 56.34
CA HIS A 267 11.88 -3.18 57.13
C HIS A 267 12.50 -4.21 58.09
N TRP A 268 13.49 -4.99 57.63
CA TRP A 268 14.22 -5.93 58.49
C TRP A 268 15.04 -5.22 59.58
N SER A 269 15.75 -4.14 59.25
CA SER A 269 16.50 -3.38 60.25
C SER A 269 15.63 -2.69 61.31
N GLY A 270 14.38 -2.35 60.97
CA GLY A 270 13.41 -1.79 61.93
C GLY A 270 12.81 -2.84 62.86
N LEU A 271 12.73 -4.11 62.43
CA LEU A 271 12.22 -5.21 63.25
C LEU A 271 13.23 -5.68 64.30
N ASP A 272 14.53 -5.64 63.99
CA ASP A 272 15.58 -6.00 64.95
C ASP A 272 15.69 -5.00 66.12
N GLN A 273 15.33 -3.72 65.90
CA GLN A 273 15.37 -2.70 66.96
C GLN A 273 14.23 -2.82 67.98
N GLN A 274 13.23 -3.68 67.71
CA GLN A 274 12.11 -3.96 68.61
C GLN A 274 12.35 -5.21 69.49
N ASN A 275 13.44 -5.94 69.28
CA ASN A 275 13.77 -7.19 69.97
C ASN A 275 14.88 -7.04 71.04
N GLU A 276 15.14 -5.83 71.57
CA GLU A 276 15.98 -5.71 72.77
C GLU A 276 15.20 -6.18 74.01
N PRO A 277 15.65 -7.25 74.71
CA PRO A 277 15.01 -7.66 75.94
C PRO A 277 15.35 -6.67 77.05
N PHE A 278 14.32 -6.09 77.65
CA PHE A 278 14.43 -5.40 78.93
C PHE A 278 14.99 -6.38 79.99
N ILE A 279 16.30 -6.33 80.23
CA ILE A 279 16.93 -7.01 81.35
C ILE A 279 16.58 -6.21 82.61
N ASN A 280 15.71 -6.82 83.42
CA ASN A 280 15.45 -6.39 84.80
C ASN A 280 16.60 -6.80 85.73
N SER A 281 16.94 -5.86 86.61
CA SER A 281 17.64 -5.95 87.89
C SER A 281 19.17 -5.91 87.93
#